data_AF-A0A6P1J612-F1
#
_entry.id   AF-A0A6P1J612-F1
#
_cell.length_a   1.000
_cell.length_b   1.000
_cell.length_c   1.000
_cell.angle_alpha   90.00
_cell.angle_beta   90.00
_cell.angle_gamma   90.00
#
_symmetry.space_group_name_H-M   'P 1'
#
loop_
_entity.id
_entity.type
_entity.pdbx_description
1 polymer ?
#
loop_
_entity_poly.entity_id
_entity_poly.type
_entity_poly.pdbx_seq_one_letter_code
_entity_poly.pdbx_strand_id
1 'polypeptide(L)'
;MKLTRTRPALTLSPRRAISPAPAIAAALAVLALAGCTAPAPEVVASNDVAAREESRDRVLALVSALAGPQDDAFGYARLASDQAVEGVDLIGIESYDALSEGGEFGALSFRTPVDAAAFPDVADLPEAYCFRAPFAAAGAVVDDADGGGVSVIDCPADAETITPPAP
;
A
#
# COMPACT_ATOMS: atom_id res chain seq x y z
N MET A 1 -14.42 45.52 51.08
CA MET A 1 -14.62 46.83 50.42
C MET A 1 -15.14 46.59 49.01
N LYS A 2 -16.25 47.24 48.64
CA LYS A 2 -16.80 47.31 47.27
C LYS A 2 -15.85 48.11 46.37
N LEU A 3 -15.77 47.80 45.07
CA LEU A 3 -15.93 48.78 43.99
C LEU A 3 -16.07 48.09 42.62
N THR A 4 -17.30 48.18 42.12
CA THR A 4 -17.73 48.00 40.74
C THR A 4 -17.08 49.07 39.84
N ARG A 5 -16.66 48.72 38.61
CA ARG A 5 -16.63 49.71 37.51
C ARG A 5 -16.88 49.07 36.14
N THR A 6 -17.54 49.87 35.32
CA THR A 6 -18.40 49.54 34.19
C THR A 6 -17.70 49.88 32.85
N ARG A 7 -18.06 49.13 31.79
CA ARG A 7 -17.90 49.28 30.31
C ARG A 7 -17.77 50.74 29.77
N PRO A 8 -17.24 51.04 28.55
CA PRO A 8 -17.69 50.44 27.27
C PRO A 8 -16.72 50.37 26.05
N ALA A 9 -17.31 49.85 24.96
CA ALA A 9 -16.89 49.49 23.61
C ALA A 9 -15.93 50.43 22.84
N LEU A 10 -15.15 49.82 21.94
CA LEU A 10 -14.84 50.40 20.64
C LEU A 10 -15.02 49.37 19.51
N THR A 11 -15.81 49.84 18.55
CA THR A 11 -16.19 49.28 17.27
C THR A 11 -15.02 49.11 16.30
N LEU A 12 -15.00 48.02 15.54
CA LEU A 12 -14.40 48.01 14.21
C LEU A 12 -15.20 47.07 13.28
N SER A 13 -16.00 47.69 12.43
CA SER A 13 -16.34 47.16 11.10
C SER A 13 -15.68 48.07 10.08
N PRO A 14 -15.00 47.50 9.08
CA PRO A 14 -15.16 47.99 7.72
C PRO A 14 -15.57 46.87 6.76
N ARG A 15 -16.75 47.11 6.19
CA ARG A 15 -17.24 46.87 4.83
C ARG A 15 -16.28 46.30 3.77
N ARG A 16 -16.91 45.46 2.92
CA ARG A 16 -16.63 45.08 1.51
C ARG A 16 -15.45 44.11 1.31
N ALA A 17 -15.57 43.10 0.46
CA ALA A 17 -16.23 43.12 -0.84
C ALA A 17 -17.08 41.87 -1.10
N ILE A 18 -18.24 42.14 -1.70
CA ILE A 18 -19.05 41.17 -2.44
C ILE A 18 -18.22 40.79 -3.67
N SER A 19 -17.82 39.53 -3.77
CA SER A 19 -17.39 38.96 -5.05
C SER A 19 -18.44 37.94 -5.50
N PRO A 20 -18.85 38.01 -6.78
CA PRO A 20 -20.08 37.41 -7.27
C PRO A 20 -19.96 35.89 -7.37
N ALA A 21 -20.96 35.20 -6.86
CA ALA A 21 -21.22 33.82 -7.21
C ALA A 21 -21.45 33.73 -8.72
N PRO A 22 -20.67 32.94 -9.48
CA PRO A 22 -21.13 32.51 -10.78
C PRO A 22 -22.25 31.50 -10.53
N ALA A 23 -23.48 31.95 -10.78
CA ALA A 23 -24.62 31.07 -11.01
C ALA A 23 -24.25 30.13 -12.15
N ILE A 24 -23.92 28.88 -11.82
CA ILE A 24 -23.75 27.83 -12.81
C ILE A 24 -25.16 27.49 -13.29
N ALA A 25 -25.55 28.16 -14.36
CA ALA A 25 -26.76 27.90 -15.10
C ALA A 25 -26.78 26.43 -15.53
N ALA A 26 -27.85 25.75 -15.13
CA ALA A 26 -28.21 24.46 -15.67
C ALA A 26 -28.49 24.61 -17.17
N ALA A 27 -27.53 24.22 -18.00
CA ALA A 27 -27.73 24.02 -19.42
C ALA A 27 -27.96 22.52 -19.66
N LEU A 28 -29.22 22.10 -19.55
CA LEU A 28 -29.70 20.83 -20.12
C LEU A 28 -29.59 20.92 -21.65
N ALA A 29 -28.45 20.51 -22.19
CA ALA A 29 -28.30 20.25 -23.62
C ALA A 29 -28.65 18.79 -23.89
N VAL A 30 -29.89 18.55 -24.29
CA VAL A 30 -30.33 17.29 -24.93
C VAL A 30 -29.62 17.22 -26.28
N LEU A 31 -28.59 16.38 -26.39
CA LEU A 31 -27.89 16.09 -27.64
C LEU A 31 -28.22 14.66 -28.08
N ALA A 32 -29.21 14.63 -28.97
CA ALA A 32 -29.41 13.74 -30.12
C ALA A 32 -28.72 12.36 -30.13
N LEU A 33 -29.57 11.32 -30.15
CA LEU A 33 -29.27 10.02 -30.76
C LEU A 33 -28.93 10.21 -32.25
N ALA A 34 -27.65 10.24 -32.58
CA ALA A 34 -27.15 9.93 -33.92
C ALA A 34 -25.84 9.17 -33.74
N GLY A 35 -25.79 7.95 -34.26
CA GLY A 35 -24.70 7.01 -34.04
C GLY A 35 -23.34 7.54 -34.50
N CYS A 36 -22.45 7.71 -33.53
CA CYS A 36 -21.02 7.52 -33.71
C CYS A 36 -20.58 6.61 -32.58
N THR A 37 -20.34 5.34 -32.89
CA THR A 37 -19.58 4.41 -32.05
C THR A 37 -18.14 4.91 -32.01
N ALA A 38 -17.89 5.99 -31.26
CA ALA A 38 -16.54 6.31 -30.81
C ALA A 38 -16.24 5.28 -29.72
N PRO A 39 -15.23 4.40 -29.89
CA PRO A 39 -14.80 3.56 -28.78
C PRO A 39 -14.44 4.51 -27.64
N ALA A 40 -15.05 4.29 -26.48
CA ALA A 40 -14.56 4.92 -25.26
C ALA A 40 -13.05 4.66 -25.21
N PRO A 41 -12.21 5.63 -24.84
CA PRO A 41 -10.82 5.32 -24.56
C PRO A 41 -10.85 4.18 -23.54
N GLU A 42 -10.36 3.01 -23.93
CA GLU A 42 -10.08 1.92 -23.02
C GLU A 42 -9.14 2.51 -21.99
N VAL A 43 -9.67 2.85 -20.82
CA VAL A 43 -8.87 2.88 -19.62
C VAL A 43 -8.45 1.43 -19.48
N VAL A 44 -7.31 1.09 -20.07
CA VAL A 44 -6.55 -0.11 -19.72
C VAL A 44 -6.16 0.15 -18.27
N ALA A 45 -7.09 -0.10 -17.34
CA ALA A 45 -6.71 -0.46 -15.99
C ALA A 45 -5.69 -1.57 -16.20
N SER A 46 -4.44 -1.33 -15.81
CA SER A 46 -3.34 -2.25 -16.04
C SER A 46 -3.84 -3.66 -15.67
N ASN A 47 -4.07 -4.51 -16.67
CA ASN A 47 -4.86 -5.74 -16.51
C ASN A 47 -4.16 -6.75 -15.57
N ASP A 48 -2.92 -6.44 -15.20
CA ASP A 48 -2.05 -7.15 -14.27
C ASP A 48 -2.38 -6.83 -12.78
N VAL A 49 -3.21 -5.83 -12.50
CA VAL A 49 -3.60 -5.45 -11.13
C VAL A 49 -4.20 -6.64 -10.38
N ALA A 50 -5.11 -7.42 -10.99
CA ALA A 50 -5.72 -8.56 -10.30
C ALA A 50 -4.69 -9.62 -9.88
N ALA A 51 -3.77 -9.97 -10.79
CA ALA A 51 -2.70 -10.93 -10.50
C ALA A 51 -1.73 -10.43 -9.41
N ARG A 52 -1.44 -9.12 -9.42
CA ARG A 52 -0.61 -8.49 -8.39
C ARG A 52 -1.29 -8.47 -7.02
N GLU A 53 -2.57 -8.11 -6.96
CA GLU A 53 -3.33 -8.06 -5.71
C GLU A 53 -3.48 -9.47 -5.11
N GLU A 54 -3.80 -10.48 -5.92
CA GLU A 54 -3.85 -11.88 -5.46
C GLU A 54 -2.49 -12.35 -4.92
N SER A 55 -1.41 -11.98 -5.61
CA SER A 55 -0.04 -12.25 -5.18
C SER A 55 0.29 -11.56 -3.85
N ARG A 56 -0.10 -10.29 -3.69
CA ARG A 56 0.09 -9.54 -2.44
C ARG A 56 -0.69 -10.18 -1.30
N ASP A 57 -1.92 -10.61 -1.53
CA ASP A 57 -2.77 -11.22 -0.51
C ASP A 57 -2.16 -12.52 0.04
N ARG A 58 -1.48 -13.31 -0.80
CA ARG A 58 -0.70 -14.48 -0.33
C ARG A 58 0.44 -14.08 0.60
N VAL A 59 1.22 -13.05 0.22
CA VAL A 59 2.32 -12.55 1.06
C VAL A 59 1.80 -11.95 2.35
N LEU A 60 0.72 -11.16 2.29
CA LEU A 60 0.09 -10.55 3.46
C LEU A 60 -0.43 -11.61 4.43
N ALA A 61 -1.04 -12.69 3.92
CA ALA A 61 -1.49 -13.81 4.73
C ALA A 61 -0.33 -14.49 5.46
N LEU A 62 0.79 -14.77 4.76
CA LEU A 62 2.00 -15.30 5.37
C LEU A 62 2.54 -14.34 6.44
N VAL A 63 2.81 -13.08 6.08
CA VAL A 63 3.40 -12.06 6.95
C VAL A 63 2.55 -11.82 8.20
N SER A 64 1.22 -11.82 8.08
CA SER A 64 0.30 -11.69 9.22
C SER A 64 0.34 -12.90 10.16
N ALA A 65 0.72 -14.08 9.66
CA ALA A 65 0.90 -15.29 10.45
C ALA A 65 2.29 -15.36 11.12
N LEU A 66 3.26 -14.54 10.68
CA LEU A 66 4.58 -14.39 11.30
C LEU A 66 4.49 -13.49 12.53
N ALA A 67 3.84 -14.01 13.57
CA ALA A 67 3.64 -13.30 14.84
C ALA A 67 4.48 -13.91 15.97
N GLY A 68 4.75 -13.07 16.97
CA GLY A 68 5.46 -13.45 18.18
C GLY A 68 6.83 -12.79 18.29
N PRO A 69 7.37 -12.64 19.52
CA PRO A 69 8.58 -11.87 19.74
C PRO A 69 9.76 -12.44 18.97
N GLN A 70 10.40 -11.62 18.13
CA GLN A 70 11.68 -11.94 17.50
C GLN A 70 12.71 -10.88 17.85
N ASP A 71 13.97 -11.31 17.94
CA ASP A 71 15.10 -10.44 18.24
C ASP A 71 15.69 -9.79 16.99
N ASP A 72 15.48 -10.38 15.80
CA ASP A 72 16.03 -9.90 14.53
C ASP A 72 15.22 -10.37 13.30
N ALA A 73 15.62 -9.88 12.12
CA ALA A 73 15.03 -10.25 10.84
C ALA A 73 15.25 -11.73 10.48
N PHE A 74 16.35 -12.34 10.93
CA PHE A 74 16.65 -13.74 10.69
C PHE A 74 15.68 -14.67 11.44
N GLY A 75 15.17 -14.26 12.60
CA GLY A 75 14.09 -14.92 13.33
C GLY A 75 12.82 -15.03 12.49
N TYR A 76 12.35 -13.91 11.95
CA TYR A 76 11.20 -13.92 11.05
C TYR A 76 11.45 -14.69 9.75
N ALA A 77 12.65 -14.58 9.19
CA ALA A 77 13.01 -15.32 7.98
C ALA A 77 12.90 -16.85 8.19
N ARG A 78 13.36 -17.33 9.35
CA ARG A 78 13.21 -18.74 9.75
C ARG A 78 11.74 -19.13 9.90
N LEU A 79 10.95 -18.33 10.60
CA LEU A 79 9.51 -18.57 10.73
C LEU A 79 8.80 -18.62 9.35
N ALA A 80 9.16 -17.72 8.44
CA ALA A 80 8.60 -17.70 7.09
C ALA A 80 8.94 -18.98 6.31
N SER A 81 10.19 -19.43 6.43
CA SER A 81 10.68 -20.63 5.77
C SER A 81 10.06 -21.90 6.37
N ASP A 82 9.86 -21.94 7.68
CA ASP A 82 9.22 -23.07 8.38
C ASP A 82 7.73 -23.20 8.01
N GLN A 83 7.05 -22.08 7.75
CA GLN A 83 5.63 -22.09 7.36
C GLN A 83 5.41 -22.52 5.90
N ALA A 84 6.38 -22.28 5.01
CA ALA A 84 6.38 -22.70 3.61
C ALA A 84 5.01 -22.58 2.90
N VAL A 85 4.70 -21.40 2.38
CA VAL A 85 3.46 -21.15 1.62
C VAL A 85 3.72 -21.39 0.14
N GLU A 86 2.88 -22.22 -0.49
CA GLU A 86 2.95 -22.47 -1.92
C GLU A 86 2.80 -21.16 -2.73
N GLY A 87 3.70 -20.96 -3.70
CA GLY A 87 3.70 -19.76 -4.54
C GLY A 87 4.22 -18.49 -3.85
N VAL A 88 4.89 -18.61 -2.70
CA VAL A 88 5.58 -17.52 -2.01
C VAL A 88 7.02 -17.93 -1.68
N ASP A 89 7.97 -17.36 -2.39
CA ASP A 89 9.40 -17.57 -2.21
C ASP A 89 10.02 -16.45 -1.37
N LEU A 90 10.76 -16.79 -0.32
CA LEU A 90 11.62 -15.82 0.37
C LEU A 90 12.86 -15.56 -0.51
N ILE A 91 13.11 -14.30 -0.89
CA ILE A 91 14.20 -13.91 -1.80
C ILE A 91 15.21 -12.93 -1.21
N GLY A 92 14.91 -12.34 -0.04
CA GLY A 92 15.79 -11.36 0.59
C GLY A 92 15.55 -11.22 2.08
N ILE A 93 16.62 -10.94 2.81
CA ILE A 93 16.60 -10.60 4.24
C ILE A 93 17.43 -9.34 4.42
N GLU A 94 16.80 -8.27 4.87
CA GLU A 94 17.45 -7.03 5.26
C GLU A 94 17.45 -6.93 6.79
N SER A 95 18.60 -6.58 7.37
CA SER A 95 18.73 -6.30 8.80
C SER A 95 19.45 -4.98 9.01
N TYR A 96 18.97 -4.19 9.96
CA TYR A 96 19.53 -2.90 10.35
C TYR A 96 19.24 -2.60 11.82
N ASP A 97 19.98 -1.64 12.38
CA ASP A 97 19.77 -1.21 13.75
C ASP A 97 18.42 -0.50 13.91
N ALA A 98 17.64 -0.91 14.90
CA ALA A 98 16.39 -0.24 15.25
C ALA A 98 16.67 1.20 15.74
N LEU A 99 15.94 2.16 15.18
CA LEU A 99 16.07 3.58 15.55
C LEU A 99 15.43 3.91 16.92
N SER A 100 14.62 3.01 17.46
CA SER A 100 13.93 3.16 18.75
C SER A 100 13.64 1.81 19.39
N GLU A 101 13.32 1.81 20.69
CA GLU A 101 12.80 0.63 21.39
C GLU A 101 11.47 0.20 20.73
N GLY A 102 11.47 -1.00 20.12
CA GLY A 102 10.33 -1.51 19.34
C GLY A 102 10.23 -0.98 17.90
N GLY A 103 11.24 -0.24 17.43
CA GLY A 103 11.33 0.17 16.03
C GLY A 103 11.56 -1.01 15.08
N GLU A 104 11.36 -0.74 13.79
CA GLU A 104 11.70 -1.65 12.71
C GLU A 104 13.20 -1.98 12.74
N PHE A 105 13.56 -3.26 12.63
CA PHE A 105 14.95 -3.74 12.66
C PHE A 105 15.34 -4.54 11.41
N GLY A 106 14.43 -4.67 10.46
CA GLY A 106 14.67 -5.44 9.25
C GLY A 106 13.44 -5.59 8.38
N ALA A 107 13.65 -6.21 7.23
CA ALA A 107 12.60 -6.53 6.28
C ALA A 107 12.87 -7.86 5.58
N LEU A 108 11.79 -8.50 5.14
CA LEU A 108 11.86 -9.68 4.28
C LEU A 108 11.34 -9.32 2.89
N SER A 109 11.99 -9.85 1.86
CA SER A 109 11.54 -9.73 0.47
C SER A 109 11.01 -11.06 -0.02
N PHE A 110 9.86 -11.03 -0.67
CA PHE A 110 9.17 -12.21 -1.19
C PHE A 110 8.97 -12.09 -2.70
N ARG A 111 9.01 -13.22 -3.40
CA ARG A 111 8.65 -13.36 -4.81
C ARG A 111 7.46 -14.30 -4.91
N THR A 112 6.51 -13.96 -5.76
CA THR A 112 5.35 -14.82 -6.06
C THR A 112 5.29 -15.05 -7.57
N PRO A 113 5.62 -16.26 -8.06
CA PRO A 113 5.41 -16.61 -9.45
C PRO A 113 3.95 -16.44 -9.86
N VAL A 114 3.71 -16.01 -11.10
CA VAL A 114 2.37 -15.84 -11.66
C VAL A 114 2.09 -16.95 -12.66
N ASP A 115 1.00 -17.67 -12.45
CA ASP A 115 0.49 -18.60 -13.47
C ASP A 115 -0.33 -17.83 -14.51
N ALA A 116 0.24 -17.62 -15.70
CA ALA A 116 -0.45 -16.96 -16.80
C ALA A 116 -1.74 -17.69 -17.20
N ALA A 117 -1.86 -19.00 -16.96
CA ALA A 117 -3.09 -19.75 -17.25
C ALA A 117 -4.26 -19.37 -16.34
N ALA A 118 -3.98 -18.83 -15.14
CA ALA A 118 -5.01 -18.32 -14.22
C ALA A 118 -5.58 -16.95 -14.67
N PHE A 119 -4.89 -16.27 -15.59
CA PHE A 119 -5.22 -14.92 -16.05
C PHE A 119 -5.17 -14.81 -17.59
N PRO A 120 -5.97 -15.60 -18.32
CA PRO A 120 -5.87 -15.73 -19.77
C PRO A 120 -6.21 -14.44 -20.55
N ASP A 121 -6.92 -13.50 -19.92
CA ASP A 121 -7.36 -12.25 -20.53
C ASP A 121 -6.34 -11.11 -20.41
N VAL A 122 -5.22 -11.35 -19.72
CA VAL A 122 -4.16 -10.35 -19.50
C VAL A 122 -3.00 -10.63 -20.45
N ALA A 123 -2.83 -9.77 -21.45
CA ALA A 123 -1.62 -9.77 -22.25
C ALA A 123 -0.43 -9.26 -21.41
N ASP A 124 0.73 -9.88 -21.60
CA ASP A 124 2.02 -9.44 -21.04
C ASP A 124 2.10 -9.42 -19.50
N LEU A 125 1.58 -10.46 -18.83
CA LEU A 125 1.80 -10.65 -17.39
C LEU A 125 3.29 -10.84 -17.08
N PRO A 126 3.79 -10.21 -15.99
CA PRO A 126 5.11 -10.53 -15.49
C PRO A 126 5.14 -11.98 -14.99
N GLU A 127 6.32 -12.62 -15.07
CA GLU A 127 6.50 -13.98 -14.57
C GLU A 127 6.37 -14.09 -13.04
N ALA A 128 6.58 -12.98 -12.33
CA ALA A 128 6.43 -12.88 -10.89
C ALA A 128 6.20 -11.44 -10.43
N TYR A 129 5.63 -11.31 -9.22
CA TYR A 129 5.62 -10.07 -8.45
C TYR A 129 6.52 -10.19 -7.23
N CYS A 130 7.08 -9.07 -6.78
CA CYS A 130 7.92 -9.04 -5.60
C CYS A 130 7.42 -8.01 -4.57
N PHE A 131 7.62 -8.34 -3.31
CA PHE A 131 7.08 -7.61 -2.18
C PHE A 131 8.10 -7.48 -1.07
N ARG A 132 8.00 -6.41 -0.27
CA ARG A 132 8.80 -6.17 0.92
C ARG A 132 7.89 -6.01 2.13
N ALA A 133 8.23 -6.71 3.22
CA ALA A 133 7.53 -6.60 4.50
C ALA A 133 8.52 -6.16 5.58
N PRO A 134 8.40 -4.94 6.14
CA PRO A 134 9.18 -4.52 7.30
C PRO A 134 8.72 -5.20 8.59
N PHE A 135 9.66 -5.44 9.51
CA PHE A 135 9.41 -6.12 10.79
C PHE A 135 10.00 -5.36 11.97
N ALA A 136 9.26 -5.43 13.08
CA ALA A 136 9.67 -5.01 14.42
C ALA A 136 9.53 -6.20 15.39
N ALA A 137 9.90 -5.99 16.65
CA ALA A 137 9.92 -7.07 17.65
C ALA A 137 8.58 -7.80 17.82
N ALA A 138 7.45 -7.13 17.58
CA ALA A 138 6.12 -7.72 17.75
C ALA A 138 5.54 -8.38 16.49
N GLY A 139 6.10 -8.11 15.31
CA GLY A 139 5.63 -8.65 14.04
C GLY A 139 5.90 -7.70 12.88
N ALA A 140 5.17 -7.90 11.79
CA ALA A 140 5.18 -7.01 10.64
C ALA A 140 4.76 -5.58 11.03
N VAL A 141 5.45 -4.60 10.47
CA VAL A 141 5.09 -3.19 10.62
C VAL A 141 3.99 -2.86 9.61
N VAL A 142 2.81 -2.53 10.13
CA VAL A 142 1.64 -2.21 9.30
C VAL A 142 1.64 -0.70 9.01
N ASP A 143 1.76 -0.36 7.73
CA ASP A 143 1.44 0.97 7.22
C ASP A 143 0.16 0.89 6.38
N ASP A 144 -0.82 1.74 6.71
CA ASP A 144 -2.10 1.83 6.00
C ASP A 144 -1.93 2.30 4.54
N ALA A 145 -0.84 3.00 4.22
CA ALA A 145 -0.53 3.45 2.86
C ALA A 145 -0.11 2.30 1.92
N ASP A 146 0.49 1.25 2.49
CA ASP A 146 1.11 0.15 1.73
C ASP A 146 0.25 -1.12 1.70
N GLY A 147 -1.03 -1.03 2.05
CA GLY A 147 -1.95 -2.16 1.94
C GLY A 147 -1.70 -3.26 2.98
N GLY A 148 -1.35 -2.88 4.21
CA GLY A 148 -1.27 -3.81 5.34
C GLY A 148 0.15 -4.21 5.76
N GLY A 149 1.17 -3.41 5.43
CA GLY A 149 2.57 -3.71 5.77
C GLY A 149 3.31 -4.57 4.76
N VAL A 150 2.80 -4.66 3.52
CA VAL A 150 3.45 -5.39 2.42
C VAL A 150 3.48 -4.49 1.18
N SER A 151 4.63 -3.87 0.93
CA SER A 151 4.82 -2.94 -0.18
C SER A 151 5.30 -3.68 -1.43
N VAL A 152 4.85 -3.26 -2.62
CA VAL A 152 5.34 -3.79 -3.90
C VAL A 152 6.76 -3.26 -4.16
N ILE A 153 7.66 -4.12 -4.62
CA ILE A 153 9.02 -3.76 -5.05
C ILE A 153 9.31 -4.31 -6.44
N ASP A 154 10.31 -3.75 -7.12
CA ASP A 154 10.84 -4.36 -8.33
C ASP A 154 11.48 -5.71 -7.98
N CYS A 155 11.22 -6.73 -8.80
CA CYS A 155 11.88 -8.02 -8.62
C CYS A 155 13.39 -7.89 -8.92
N PRO A 156 14.27 -8.24 -7.98
CA PRO A 156 15.70 -8.33 -8.27
C PRO A 156 15.96 -9.24 -9.46
N ALA A 157 16.92 -8.87 -10.32
CA ALA A 157 17.21 -9.63 -11.55
C ALA A 157 17.76 -11.04 -11.26
N ASP A 158 18.37 -11.22 -10.08
CA ASP A 158 18.94 -12.44 -9.53
C ASP A 158 18.08 -13.02 -8.37
N ALA A 159 16.78 -12.71 -8.35
CA ALA A 159 15.87 -13.18 -7.32
C ALA A 159 15.71 -14.71 -7.35
N GLU A 160 16.41 -15.37 -6.45
CA GLU A 160 16.29 -16.80 -6.16
C GLU A 160 15.77 -17.03 -4.74
N THR A 161 15.08 -18.15 -4.52
CA THR A 161 14.63 -18.54 -3.18
C THR A 161 15.84 -18.77 -2.28
N ILE A 162 15.88 -18.09 -1.14
CA ILE A 162 16.96 -18.21 -0.16
C ILE A 162 16.55 -19.04 1.05
N THR A 163 17.53 -19.65 1.69
CA THR A 163 17.36 -20.28 3.01
C THR A 163 17.93 -19.35 4.08
N PRO A 164 17.19 -19.04 5.15
CA PRO A 164 17.70 -18.24 6.26
C PRO A 164 18.91 -18.88 6.93
N PRO A 165 19.80 -18.09 7.54
CA PRO A 165 20.86 -18.61 8.40
C PRO A 165 20.31 -19.50 9.53
N ALA A 166 21.10 -20.50 9.91
CA ALA A 166 20.83 -21.31 11.10
C ALA A 166 20.93 -20.45 12.39
N PRO A 167 20.21 -20.81 13.47
CA PRO A 167 20.26 -20.10 14.76
C PRO A 167 21.63 -20.16 15.45
#